data_AF-Q2QYB9-F1
#
_entry.id   AF-Q2QYB9-F1
#
_cell.length_a   1.000
_cell.length_b   1.000
_cell.length_c   1.000
_cell.angle_alpha   90.00
_cell.angle_beta   90.00
_cell.angle_gamma   90.00
#
_symmetry.space_group_name_H-M   'P 1'
#
loop_
_entity.id
_entity.type
_entity.pdbx_description
1 polymer ?
#
loop_
_entity_poly.entity_id
_entity_poly.type
_entity_poly.pdbx_seq_one_letter_code
_entity_poly.pdbx_strand_id
1 'polypeptide(L)'
;MATDAYPVQLLHRQATAATGGGQWHNLGAAYAAVRFLRPQGRSLVLYSGPDGGAQQRIVFAYPILPGDAFERMDGETLSWEEPECGDEFALCFLDEAACAAVSGAISPVTESLAALDGLAERLAGLRVAREEGAPAGVDIAGRLAAISMGRP
;
A
#
# COMPACT_ATOMS: atom_id res chain seq x y z
N MET A 1 -20.03 0.89 -8.12
CA MET A 1 -19.84 -0.57 -7.99
C MET A 1 -18.88 -0.76 -6.83
N ALA A 2 -19.19 -1.60 -5.86
CA ALA A 2 -18.21 -1.94 -4.82
C ALA A 2 -17.08 -2.69 -5.53
N THR A 3 -15.89 -2.10 -5.59
CA THR A 3 -14.71 -2.78 -6.12
C THR A 3 -14.40 -3.95 -5.20
N ASP A 4 -14.27 -5.17 -5.69
CA ASP A 4 -13.86 -6.31 -4.85
C ASP A 4 -12.56 -5.97 -4.10
N ALA A 5 -12.43 -6.46 -2.88
CA ALA A 5 -11.19 -6.35 -2.12
C ALA A 5 -10.19 -7.39 -2.64
N TYR A 6 -9.05 -6.92 -3.14
CA TYR A 6 -8.04 -7.75 -3.78
C TYR A 6 -6.93 -8.11 -2.81
N PRO A 7 -6.45 -9.37 -2.81
CA PRO A 7 -5.33 -9.78 -1.95
C PRO A 7 -4.06 -8.99 -2.30
N VAL A 8 -3.42 -8.47 -1.26
CA VAL A 8 -2.17 -7.70 -1.35
C VAL A 8 -1.23 -8.05 -0.21
N GLN A 9 0.06 -7.80 -0.41
CA GLN A 9 1.02 -7.60 0.69
C GLN A 9 1.25 -6.11 0.86
N LEU A 10 1.11 -5.61 2.09
CA LEU A 10 1.44 -4.23 2.43
C LEU A 10 2.92 -4.16 2.81
N LEU A 11 3.66 -3.30 2.13
CA LEU A 11 5.05 -3.00 2.41
C LEU A 11 5.19 -1.55 2.87
N HIS A 12 6.16 -1.30 3.74
CA HIS A 12 6.44 0.01 4.30
C HIS A 12 7.94 0.27 4.33
N ARG A 13 8.34 1.51 4.06
CA ARG A 13 9.69 2.02 4.18
C ARG A 13 9.65 3.32 4.97
N GLN A 14 10.40 3.38 6.06
CA GLN A 14 10.50 4.61 6.86
C GLN A 14 11.24 5.72 6.10
N ALA A 15 10.79 6.95 6.32
CA ALA A 15 11.47 8.15 5.87
C ALA A 15 12.89 8.22 6.48
N THR A 16 13.92 8.14 5.65
CA THR A 16 15.30 8.28 6.09
C THR A 16 15.77 9.73 5.94
N ALA A 17 16.01 10.40 7.07
CA ALA A 17 16.38 11.83 7.10
C ALA A 17 17.73 12.20 6.43
N ALA A 18 18.56 11.25 6.01
CA ALA A 18 19.93 11.56 5.58
C ALA A 18 20.51 10.77 4.40
N THR A 19 19.96 9.61 4.04
CA THR A 19 20.49 8.78 2.95
C THR A 19 19.34 7.93 2.46
N GLY A 20 18.91 8.10 1.20
CA GLY A 20 17.74 7.44 0.58
C GLY A 20 17.83 5.91 0.52
N GLY A 21 17.91 5.26 1.67
CA GLY A 21 18.26 3.86 1.86
C GLY A 21 17.49 3.21 3.00
N GLY A 22 16.23 3.62 3.20
CA GLY A 22 15.32 2.88 4.07
C GLY A 22 15.08 1.47 3.52
N GLN A 23 15.16 0.46 4.38
CA GLN A 23 14.80 -0.91 4.00
C GLN A 23 13.28 -1.03 3.89
N TRP A 24 12.81 -1.75 2.86
CA TRP A 24 11.40 -2.12 2.78
C TRP A 24 11.10 -3.24 3.77
N HIS A 25 10.01 -3.09 4.51
CA HIS A 25 9.52 -4.06 5.48
C HIS A 25 8.13 -4.56 5.09
N ASN A 26 7.91 -5.86 5.18
CA ASN A 26 6.61 -6.46 4.93
C ASN A 26 5.73 -6.37 6.17
N LEU A 27 4.61 -5.65 6.07
CA LEU A 27 3.66 -5.50 7.18
C LEU A 27 2.66 -6.66 7.24
N GLY A 28 2.50 -7.40 6.15
CA GLY A 28 1.67 -8.60 6.09
C GLY A 28 0.69 -8.59 4.93
N ALA A 29 -0.09 -9.67 4.86
CA ALA A 29 -1.14 -9.83 3.86
C ALA A 29 -2.43 -9.12 4.30
N ALA A 30 -3.12 -8.52 3.34
CA ALA A 30 -4.41 -7.87 3.53
C ALA A 30 -5.23 -7.92 2.22
N TYR A 31 -6.40 -7.29 2.23
CA TYR A 31 -7.25 -7.14 1.05
C TYR A 31 -7.51 -5.67 0.77
N ALA A 32 -7.00 -5.17 -0.35
CA ALA A 32 -7.08 -3.77 -0.74
C ALA A 32 -8.34 -3.47 -1.54
N ALA A 33 -9.00 -2.37 -1.20
CA ALA A 33 -10.09 -1.83 -1.98
C ALA A 33 -10.17 -0.31 -1.84
N VAL A 34 -10.73 0.37 -2.83
CA VAL A 34 -11.11 1.78 -2.67
C VAL A 34 -12.56 1.87 -2.24
N ARG A 35 -12.82 2.66 -1.20
CA ARG A 35 -14.14 2.86 -0.60
C ARG A 35 -14.40 4.34 -0.35
N PHE A 36 -15.66 4.67 -0.16
CA PHE A 36 -16.03 5.98 0.34
C PHE A 36 -16.34 5.86 1.85
N LEU A 37 -15.49 6.44 2.68
CA LEU A 37 -15.64 6.49 4.13
C LEU A 37 -16.12 7.88 4.56
N ARG A 38 -17.11 7.98 5.44
CA ARG A 38 -17.53 9.27 6.01
C ARG A 38 -16.77 9.53 7.32
N PRO A 39 -16.27 10.76 7.58
CA PRO A 39 -16.34 11.96 6.73
C PRO A 39 -15.18 12.08 5.70
N GLN A 40 -14.20 11.17 5.74
CA GLN A 40 -12.92 11.23 5.03
C GLN A 40 -13.02 11.36 3.50
N GLY A 41 -14.08 10.84 2.89
CA GLY A 41 -14.25 10.80 1.43
C GLY A 41 -13.78 9.48 0.82
N ARG A 42 -13.16 9.56 -0.37
CA ARG A 42 -12.59 8.39 -1.04
C ARG A 42 -11.32 7.97 -0.30
N SER A 43 -11.21 6.69 0.05
CA SER A 43 -10.09 6.17 0.82
C SER A 43 -9.63 4.83 0.26
N LEU A 44 -8.32 4.61 0.24
CA LEU A 44 -7.70 3.30 0.07
C LEU A 44 -7.82 2.56 1.41
N VAL A 45 -8.49 1.41 1.40
CA VAL A 45 -8.81 0.64 2.60
C VAL A 45 -8.22 -0.74 2.48
N LEU A 46 -7.56 -1.22 3.53
CA LEU A 46 -7.12 -2.60 3.66
C LEU A 46 -7.94 -3.33 4.71
N TYR A 47 -8.33 -4.54 4.38
CA TYR A 47 -9.06 -5.44 5.26
C TYR A 47 -8.23 -6.64 5.70
N SER A 48 -8.52 -7.15 6.90
CA SER A 48 -7.93 -8.39 7.44
C SER A 48 -8.33 -9.67 6.70
N GLY A 49 -9.35 -9.61 5.85
CA GLY A 49 -9.91 -10.77 5.14
C GLY A 49 -10.64 -10.36 3.85
N PRO A 50 -11.02 -11.34 3.02
CA PRO A 50 -11.71 -11.09 1.76
C PRO A 50 -13.11 -10.51 1.99
N ASP A 51 -13.64 -9.85 0.95
CA ASP A 51 -15.01 -9.33 0.97
C ASP A 51 -16.03 -10.44 1.27
N GLY A 52 -17.03 -10.13 2.11
CA GLY A 52 -18.06 -11.08 2.54
C GLY A 52 -17.61 -12.08 3.60
N GLY A 53 -16.35 -12.03 4.07
CA GLY A 53 -15.88 -12.82 5.19
C GLY A 53 -16.55 -12.40 6.52
N ALA A 54 -16.95 -13.37 7.34
CA ALA A 54 -17.65 -13.12 8.61
C ALA A 54 -16.88 -12.26 9.63
N GLN A 55 -15.57 -12.06 9.44
CA GLN A 55 -14.69 -11.28 10.32
C GLN A 55 -13.84 -10.24 9.55
N GLN A 56 -14.33 -9.73 8.42
CA GLN A 56 -13.63 -8.66 7.71
C GLN A 56 -13.59 -7.38 8.57
N ARG A 57 -12.39 -6.87 8.85
CA ARG A 57 -12.16 -5.61 9.59
C ARG A 57 -11.23 -4.72 8.82
N ILE A 58 -11.45 -3.39 8.90
CA ILE A 58 -10.49 -2.41 8.40
C ILE A 58 -9.26 -2.48 9.29
N VAL A 59 -8.10 -2.73 8.69
CA VAL A 59 -6.79 -2.71 9.37
C VAL A 59 -6.00 -1.46 9.01
N PHE A 60 -6.30 -0.85 7.86
CA PHE A 60 -5.67 0.37 7.37
C PHE A 60 -6.68 1.16 6.54
N ALA A 61 -6.70 2.48 6.70
CA ALA A 61 -7.46 3.38 5.86
C ALA A 61 -6.60 4.61 5.57
N TYR A 62 -6.44 4.93 4.30
CA TYR A 62 -5.70 6.09 3.81
C TYR A 62 -6.65 6.98 3.00
N PRO A 63 -7.00 8.18 3.48
CA PRO A 63 -7.83 9.11 2.72
C PRO A 63 -7.08 9.57 1.47
N ILE A 64 -7.72 9.46 0.30
CA ILE A 64 -7.14 9.89 -0.98
C ILE A 64 -7.47 11.37 -1.17
N LEU A 65 -6.45 12.21 -1.08
CA LEU A 65 -6.54 13.66 -1.14
C LEU A 65 -5.99 14.21 -2.46
N PRO A 66 -6.43 15.41 -2.88
CA PRO A 66 -5.83 16.10 -4.01
C PRO A 66 -4.33 16.35 -3.76
N GLY A 67 -3.48 15.85 -4.64
CA GLY A 67 -2.02 15.98 -4.55
C GLY A 67 -1.31 14.69 -4.16
N ASP A 68 -2.03 13.67 -3.69
CA ASP A 68 -1.43 12.35 -3.45
C ASP A 68 -0.90 11.77 -4.77
N ALA A 69 0.36 11.34 -4.75
CA ALA A 69 1.06 10.77 -5.89
C ALA A 69 1.13 9.25 -5.75
N PHE A 70 0.13 8.57 -6.31
CA PHE A 70 0.15 7.12 -6.43
C PHE A 70 0.86 6.72 -7.73
N GLU A 71 1.80 5.78 -7.61
CA GLU A 71 2.63 5.30 -8.71
C GLU A 71 2.48 3.80 -8.93
N ARG A 72 2.31 3.39 -10.19
CA ARG A 72 2.39 1.97 -10.59
C ARG A 72 3.78 1.67 -11.10
N MET A 73 4.47 0.69 -10.50
CA MET A 73 5.90 0.44 -10.74
C MET A 73 6.20 -0.70 -11.72
N ASP A 74 5.66 -1.89 -11.50
CA ASP A 74 5.95 -3.12 -12.28
C ASP A 74 4.66 -3.82 -12.76
N GLY A 75 3.57 -3.08 -12.87
CA GLY A 75 2.25 -3.60 -13.23
C GLY A 75 1.49 -4.20 -12.04
N GLU A 76 2.18 -4.78 -11.06
CA GLU A 76 1.58 -5.47 -9.91
C GLU A 76 1.80 -4.72 -8.59
N THR A 77 2.62 -3.68 -8.60
CA THR A 77 2.92 -2.86 -7.42
C THR A 77 2.39 -1.46 -7.57
N LEU A 78 1.61 -1.03 -6.58
CA LEU A 78 1.16 0.35 -6.39
C LEU A 78 1.89 0.94 -5.18
N SER A 79 2.58 2.06 -5.34
CA SER A 79 3.28 2.73 -4.25
C SER A 79 2.88 4.19 -4.11
N TRP A 80 3.01 4.74 -2.91
CA TRP A 80 2.86 6.17 -2.64
C TRP A 80 3.73 6.57 -1.45
N GLU A 81 4.08 7.85 -1.41
CA GLU A 81 4.73 8.48 -0.27
C GLU A 81 3.67 9.19 0.57
N GLU A 82 3.73 9.02 1.89
CA GLU A 82 2.89 9.71 2.87
C GLU A 82 3.42 11.13 3.04
N PRO A 83 2.65 12.18 2.68
CA PRO A 83 3.18 13.54 2.61
C PRO A 83 3.59 14.18 3.94
N GLU A 84 3.05 13.74 5.09
CA GLU A 84 3.34 14.34 6.40
C GLU A 84 4.62 13.81 7.03
N CYS A 85 4.87 12.50 6.95
CA CYS A 85 6.07 11.87 7.50
C CYS A 85 7.13 11.52 6.46
N GLY A 86 6.78 11.44 5.18
CA GLY A 86 7.66 10.99 4.11
C GLY A 86 7.88 9.47 4.08
N ASP A 87 7.11 8.72 4.86
CA ASP A 87 7.15 7.26 4.81
C ASP A 87 6.56 6.78 3.49
N GLU A 88 7.08 5.68 2.97
CA GLU A 88 6.61 5.14 1.72
C GLU A 88 5.91 3.81 1.94
N PHE A 89 4.80 3.65 1.23
CA PHE A 89 3.99 2.46 1.26
C PHE A 89 3.92 1.85 -0.13
N ALA A 90 3.80 0.53 -0.17
CA ALA A 90 3.54 -0.19 -1.40
C ALA A 90 2.56 -1.35 -1.16
N LEU A 91 1.66 -1.55 -2.12
CA LEU A 91 0.81 -2.71 -2.23
C LEU A 91 1.31 -3.59 -3.36
N CYS A 92 1.72 -4.82 -3.03
CA CYS A 92 2.02 -5.84 -4.02
C CYS A 92 0.78 -6.71 -4.21
N PHE A 93 0.18 -6.65 -5.39
CA PHE A 93 -0.96 -7.45 -5.79
C PHE A 93 -0.53 -8.85 -6.25
N LEU A 94 -1.49 -9.77 -6.31
CA LEU A 94 -1.25 -11.11 -6.89
C LEU A 94 -1.16 -11.10 -8.41
N ASP A 95 -1.82 -10.14 -9.07
CA ASP A 95 -1.85 -10.01 -10.52
C ASP A 95 -2.03 -8.55 -10.94
N GLU A 96 -1.66 -8.26 -12.19
CA GLU A 96 -1.70 -6.90 -12.74
C GLU A 96 -3.14 -6.37 -12.90
N ALA A 97 -4.14 -7.24 -13.12
CA ALA A 97 -5.53 -6.82 -13.29
C ALA A 97 -6.13 -6.28 -11.99
N ALA A 98 -5.81 -6.91 -10.85
CA ALA A 98 -6.17 -6.44 -9.51
C ALA A 98 -5.51 -5.09 -9.20
N CYS A 99 -4.21 -4.95 -9.51
CA CYS A 99 -3.49 -3.68 -9.36
C CYS A 99 -4.12 -2.58 -10.24
N ALA A 100 -4.44 -2.88 -11.49
CA ALA A 100 -5.09 -1.95 -12.41
C ALA A 100 -6.50 -1.56 -11.93
N ALA A 101 -7.27 -2.49 -11.36
CA ALA A 101 -8.59 -2.23 -10.82
C ALA A 101 -8.54 -1.25 -9.62
N VAL A 102 -7.63 -1.48 -8.67
CA VAL A 102 -7.44 -0.55 -7.54
C VAL A 102 -6.88 0.78 -8.01
N SER A 103 -5.89 0.78 -8.90
CA SER A 103 -5.29 2.01 -9.45
C SER A 103 -6.32 2.87 -10.18
N GLY A 104 -7.13 2.27 -11.06
CA GLY A 104 -8.24 2.96 -11.73
C GLY A 104 -9.27 3.49 -10.75
N ALA A 105 -9.42 2.83 -9.60
CA ALA A 105 -10.27 3.26 -8.52
C ALA A 105 -9.63 4.28 -7.55
N ILE A 106 -8.37 4.71 -7.70
CA ILE A 106 -7.76 5.77 -6.88
C ILE A 106 -7.83 7.11 -7.61
N SER A 107 -7.48 7.13 -8.90
CA SER A 107 -7.47 8.25 -9.86
C SER A 107 -7.37 9.69 -9.29
N PRO A 108 -6.26 10.42 -9.57
CA PRO A 108 -5.21 10.07 -10.54
C PRO A 108 -4.23 9.02 -10.00
N VAL A 109 -3.70 8.18 -10.90
CA VAL A 109 -2.55 7.32 -10.68
C VAL A 109 -1.58 7.61 -11.81
N THR A 110 -0.32 7.87 -11.46
CA THR A 110 0.74 8.13 -12.42
C THR A 110 1.47 6.81 -12.69
N GLU A 111 1.79 6.49 -13.95
CA GLU A 111 2.77 5.44 -14.20
C GLU A 111 4.14 5.96 -13.78
N SER A 112 4.94 5.18 -13.06
CA SER A 112 6.25 5.63 -12.57
C SER A 112 7.14 6.07 -13.75
N LEU A 113 7.17 7.38 -14.02
CA LEU A 113 8.09 8.02 -14.97
C LEU A 113 9.35 8.55 -14.26
N ALA A 114 9.33 8.62 -12.92
CA ALA A 114 10.41 9.15 -12.11
C ALA A 114 11.64 8.24 -12.19
N ALA A 115 12.68 8.75 -12.85
CA ALA A 115 14.05 8.24 -12.95
C ALA A 115 14.20 6.71 -12.82
N LEU A 116 14.27 6.03 -13.97
CA LEU A 116 14.67 4.63 -14.08
C LEU A 116 15.90 4.27 -13.21
N ASP A 117 16.76 5.26 -12.93
CA ASP A 117 17.98 5.16 -12.13
C ASP A 117 17.78 4.79 -10.65
N GLY A 118 16.56 4.82 -10.09
CA GLY A 118 16.29 4.30 -8.74
C GLY A 118 15.23 3.19 -8.71
N LEU A 119 14.49 3.02 -9.81
CA LEU A 119 13.36 2.09 -9.88
C LEU A 119 13.81 0.64 -9.73
N ALA A 120 14.93 0.26 -10.34
CA ALA A 120 15.46 -1.10 -10.24
C ALA A 120 15.84 -1.47 -8.79
N GLU A 121 16.49 -0.56 -8.08
CA GLU A 121 16.90 -0.73 -6.68
C GLU A 121 15.67 -0.75 -5.76
N ARG A 122 14.70 0.13 -6.02
CA ARG A 122 13.41 0.17 -5.31
C ARG A 122 12.63 -1.13 -5.50
N LEU A 123 12.50 -1.63 -6.73
CA LEU A 123 11.88 -2.92 -7.02
C LEU A 123 12.65 -4.10 -6.41
N ALA A 124 13.98 -4.06 -6.39
CA ALA A 124 14.78 -5.09 -5.74
C ALA A 124 14.49 -5.14 -4.23
N GLY A 125 14.45 -3.98 -3.56
CA GLY A 125 14.08 -3.89 -2.15
C GLY A 125 12.66 -4.37 -1.87
N LEU A 126 11.70 -4.03 -2.72
CA LEU A 126 10.31 -4.50 -2.61
C LEU A 126 10.21 -6.01 -2.77
N ARG A 127 10.94 -6.60 -3.73
CA ARG A 127 10.99 -8.06 -3.94
C ARG A 127 11.56 -8.78 -2.73
N VAL A 128 12.68 -8.31 -2.18
CA VAL A 128 13.28 -8.90 -0.98
C VAL A 128 12.30 -8.84 0.19
N ALA A 129 11.65 -7.69 0.44
CA ALA A 129 10.66 -7.57 1.49
C ALA A 129 9.45 -8.49 1.28
N ARG A 130 9.00 -8.65 0.03
CA ARG A 130 7.91 -9.55 -0.34
C ARG A 130 8.25 -11.01 0.01
N GLU A 131 9.47 -11.44 -0.31
CA GLU A 131 9.98 -12.79 -0.10
C GLU A 131 10.31 -13.11 1.37
N GLU A 132 10.90 -12.16 2.10
CA GLU A 132 11.14 -12.31 3.55
C GLU A 132 9.83 -12.54 4.30
N GLY A 133 8.75 -11.92 3.82
CA GLY A 133 7.40 -12.11 4.33
C GLY A 133 7.21 -11.59 5.76
N ALA A 134 5.96 -11.37 6.16
CA ALA A 134 5.65 -11.32 7.58
C ALA A 134 5.64 -12.77 8.13
N PRO A 135 6.17 -13.04 9.34
CA PRO A 135 6.02 -14.35 9.96
C PRO A 135 4.53 -14.71 10.02
N ALA A 136 4.20 -15.93 9.60
CA ALA A 136 2.82 -16.41 9.61
C ALA A 136 2.20 -16.25 11.01
N GLY A 137 1.02 -15.62 11.08
CA GLY A 137 0.29 -15.40 12.34
C GLY A 137 0.55 -14.06 13.05
N VAL A 138 1.41 -13.18 12.53
CA VAL A 138 1.51 -11.81 13.04
C VAL A 138 0.35 -10.96 12.50
N ASP A 139 -0.38 -10.33 13.40
CA ASP A 139 -1.50 -9.44 13.08
C ASP A 139 -0.98 -8.15 12.41
N ILE A 140 -1.44 -7.91 11.17
CA ILE A 140 -1.09 -6.69 10.41
C ILE A 140 -1.50 -5.43 11.17
N ALA A 141 -2.60 -5.44 11.91
CA ALA A 141 -3.05 -4.27 12.67
C ALA A 141 -2.05 -3.92 13.80
N GLY A 142 -1.47 -4.92 14.47
CA GLY A 142 -0.40 -4.74 15.44
C GLY A 142 0.87 -4.12 14.84
N ARG A 143 1.26 -4.50 13.62
CA ARG A 143 2.42 -3.90 12.91
C ARG A 143 2.14 -2.47 12.48
N LEU A 144 0.94 -2.20 11.97
CA LEU A 144 0.50 -0.86 11.62
C LEU A 144 0.43 0.07 12.83
N ALA A 145 -0.04 -0.42 13.97
CA ALA A 145 -0.06 0.32 15.23
C ALA A 145 1.35 0.73 15.69
N ALA A 146 2.37 -0.09 15.41
CA ALA A 146 3.75 0.21 15.76
C ALA A 146 4.38 1.34 14.92
N ILE A 147 3.84 1.62 13.72
CA ILE A 147 4.43 2.56 12.77
C ILE A 147 4.05 4.03 13.06
N SER A 148 3.17 4.30 14.04
CA SER A 148 2.75 5.68 14.39
C SER A 148 2.40 6.51 13.16
N MET A 149 1.50 6.01 12.33
CA MET A 149 1.13 6.68 11.07
C MET A 149 0.41 8.01 11.37
N GLY A 150 0.95 9.10 10.81
CA GLY A 150 0.24 10.35 10.65
C GLY A 150 -0.78 10.20 9.52
N ARG A 151 -2.06 10.07 9.89
CA ARG A 151 -3.25 10.75 9.33
C ARG A 151 -4.54 9.98 9.73
N PRO A 152 -5.44 10.60 10.51
CA PRO A 152 -6.72 10.02 10.94
C PRO A 152 -7.87 10.18 9.93
#